data_AF-A0A2T7NER9-F1
#
_entry.id   AF-A0A2T7NER9-F1
#
_cell.length_a   1.000
_cell.length_b   1.000
_cell.length_c   1.000
_cell.angle_alpha   90.00
_cell.angle_beta   90.00
_cell.angle_gamma   90.00
#
_symmetry.space_group_name_H-M   'P 1'
#
loop_
_entity.id
_entity.type
_entity.pdbx_description
1 polymer ?
#
loop_
_entity_poly.entity_id
_entity_poly.type
_entity_poly.pdbx_seq_one_letter_code
_entity_poly.pdbx_strand_id
1 'polypeptide(L)'
;MKRLASRDTEVVWKIQVYTSNVKDAGTDANVRIILYGNEGTSEPLVLDNSENNFEQGKLDTFEVSTADIGELCQVQIYHDNSGNKPGWHLDKEQAGVDVHRLLGEPRE
;
A
#
# COMPACT_ATOMS: atom_id res chain seq x y z
N MET A 1 -9.46 -39.49 -1.95
CA MET A 1 -9.67 -38.11 -1.43
C MET A 1 -8.54 -37.25 -1.95
N LYS A 2 -8.80 -36.39 -2.94
CA LYS A 2 -7.78 -35.49 -3.48
C LYS A 2 -7.70 -34.28 -2.54
N ARG A 3 -6.54 -34.11 -1.90
CA ARG A 3 -6.20 -32.89 -1.17
C ARG A 3 -6.21 -31.76 -2.21
N LEU A 4 -7.20 -30.86 -2.15
CA LEU A 4 -7.20 -29.65 -2.97
C LEU A 4 -5.94 -28.87 -2.58
N ALA A 5 -5.06 -28.60 -3.53
CA ALA A 5 -3.96 -27.66 -3.32
C ALA A 5 -4.59 -26.33 -2.88
N SER A 6 -4.22 -25.82 -1.70
CA SER A 6 -4.44 -24.41 -1.38
C SER A 6 -3.78 -23.60 -2.49
N ARG A 7 -4.52 -22.70 -3.12
CA ARG A 7 -3.88 -21.68 -3.96
C ARG A 7 -3.28 -20.65 -3.02
N ASP A 8 -2.19 -21.01 -2.35
CA ASP A 8 -1.33 -20.06 -1.63
C ASP A 8 -0.50 -19.30 -2.68
N THR A 9 -1.17 -18.66 -3.64
CA THR A 9 -0.51 -17.84 -4.64
C THR A 9 -0.34 -16.45 -4.05
N GLU A 10 0.90 -16.10 -3.77
CA GLU A 10 1.28 -14.75 -3.39
C GLU A 10 1.27 -13.84 -4.63
N VAL A 11 0.59 -12.71 -4.51
CA VAL A 11 0.42 -11.70 -5.56
C VAL A 11 1.12 -10.42 -5.12
N VAL A 12 1.94 -9.88 -6.02
CA VAL A 12 2.66 -8.62 -5.78
C VAL A 12 1.84 -7.45 -6.31
N TRP A 13 1.78 -6.38 -5.53
CA TRP A 13 1.12 -5.12 -5.85
C TRP A 13 2.12 -3.99 -5.74
N LYS A 14 2.11 -3.09 -6.72
CA LYS A 14 2.83 -1.83 -6.64
C LYS A 14 1.88 -0.74 -6.17
N ILE A 15 2.32 0.00 -5.16
CA ILE A 15 1.59 1.06 -4.49
C ILE A 15 2.39 2.33 -4.64
N GLN A 16 1.78 3.38 -5.16
CA GLN A 16 2.39 4.69 -5.27
C GLN A 16 1.61 5.67 -4.40
N VAL A 17 2.29 6.34 -3.48
CA VAL A 17 1.70 7.31 -2.56
C VAL A 17 2.33 8.67 -2.85
N TYR A 18 1.51 9.63 -3.28
CA TYR A 18 1.91 11.01 -3.39
C TYR A 18 1.48 11.75 -2.13
N THR A 19 2.45 12.26 -1.36
CA THR A 19 2.19 13.18 -0.25
C THR A 19 2.13 14.60 -0.80
N SER A 20 1.08 15.35 -0.42
CA SER A 20 0.87 16.69 -0.97
C SER A 20 2.06 17.63 -0.74
N ASN A 21 2.18 18.65 -1.57
CA ASN A 21 3.22 19.68 -1.43
C ASN A 21 2.76 20.88 -0.55
N VAL A 22 1.78 20.68 0.32
CA VAL A 22 1.38 21.68 1.32
C VAL A 22 2.45 21.72 2.42
N LYS A 23 2.71 22.90 2.99
CA LYS A 23 3.68 23.04 4.08
C LYS A 23 3.34 22.08 5.23
N ASP A 24 4.34 21.35 5.70
CA ASP A 24 4.24 20.40 6.81
C ASP A 24 3.26 19.23 6.53
N ALA A 25 3.12 18.84 5.26
CA ALA A 25 2.25 17.74 4.83
C ALA A 25 2.82 16.34 5.09
N GLY A 26 4.13 16.21 5.30
CA GLY A 26 4.80 14.92 5.50
C GLY A 26 4.62 14.35 6.90
N THR A 27 4.93 13.06 7.06
CA THR A 27 4.72 12.34 8.33
C THR A 27 5.90 11.44 8.73
N ASP A 28 6.16 11.38 10.04
CA ASP A 28 7.09 10.43 10.67
C ASP A 28 6.36 9.18 11.22
N ALA A 29 5.06 9.06 11.00
CA ALA A 29 4.26 7.95 11.52
C ALA A 29 4.43 6.67 10.69
N ASN A 30 4.17 5.51 11.30
CA ASN A 30 4.19 4.26 10.55
C ASN A 30 2.93 4.17 9.67
N VAL A 31 3.11 4.15 8.35
CA VAL A 31 2.00 4.05 7.39
C VAL A 31 1.75 2.60 6.99
N ARG A 32 0.47 2.24 6.95
CA ARG A 32 -0.01 0.91 6.58
C ARG A 32 -1.15 1.00 5.57
N ILE A 33 -1.31 -0.05 4.78
CA ILE A 33 -2.41 -0.18 3.84
C ILE A 33 -3.08 -1.56 3.95
N ILE A 34 -4.40 -1.58 3.76
CA ILE A 34 -5.20 -2.79 3.59
C ILE A 34 -5.81 -2.74 2.19
N LEU A 35 -5.65 -3.84 1.46
CA LEU A 35 -6.23 -4.04 0.13
C LEU A 35 -7.47 -4.93 0.26
N TYR A 36 -8.61 -4.41 -0.19
CA TYR A 36 -9.87 -5.15 -0.26
C TYR A 36 -10.13 -5.52 -1.71
N GLY A 37 -10.19 -6.82 -1.98
CA GLY A 37 -10.59 -7.35 -3.29
C GLY A 37 -11.91 -8.10 -3.23
N ASN A 38 -12.38 -8.55 -4.39
CA ASN A 38 -13.64 -9.30 -4.50
C ASN A 38 -13.54 -10.75 -4.00
N GLU A 39 -12.33 -11.31 -3.86
CA GLU A 39 -12.09 -12.68 -3.40
C GLU A 39 -11.42 -12.73 -2.02
N GLY A 40 -11.02 -11.59 -1.45
CA GLY A 40 -10.36 -11.55 -0.16
C GLY A 40 -9.96 -10.16 0.34
N THR A 41 -9.28 -10.13 1.47
CA THR A 41 -8.72 -8.91 2.07
C THR A 41 -7.30 -9.22 2.52
N SER A 42 -6.38 -8.30 2.29
CA SER A 42 -5.01 -8.45 2.77
C SER A 42 -4.95 -8.28 4.29
N GLU A 43 -3.92 -8.86 4.90
CA GLU A 43 -3.45 -8.37 6.20
C GLU A 43 -2.94 -6.90 6.05
N PRO A 44 -2.77 -6.14 7.14
CA PRO A 44 -2.15 -4.83 7.08
C PRO A 44 -0.72 -4.90 6.55
N LEU A 45 -0.50 -4.27 5.39
CA LEU A 45 0.81 -4.23 4.73
C LEU A 45 1.54 -2.95 5.16
N VAL A 46 2.82 -3.10 5.51
CA VAL A 46 3.68 -1.97 5.91
C VAL A 46 4.21 -1.28 4.66
N LEU A 47 4.13 0.05 4.63
CA LEU A 47 4.71 0.87 3.56
C LEU A 47 5.99 1.53 4.06
N ASP A 48 7.08 0.77 4.04
CA ASP A 48 8.40 1.26 4.46
C ASP A 48 9.51 0.61 3.64
N ASN A 49 10.35 1.44 3.01
CA ASN A 49 11.50 1.03 2.21
C ASN A 49 12.61 2.11 2.16
N SER A 50 12.49 3.19 2.93
CA SER A 50 13.39 4.33 2.91
C SER A 50 13.26 5.10 4.21
N GLU A 51 14.36 5.68 4.69
CA GLU A 51 14.37 6.48 5.92
C GLU A 51 13.50 7.75 5.85
N ASN A 52 13.21 8.26 4.65
CA ASN A 52 12.46 9.50 4.43
C ASN A 52 11.23 9.27 3.54
N ASN A 53 10.39 8.29 3.88
CA ASN A 53 9.11 8.08 3.21
C ASN A 53 8.07 9.12 3.64
N PHE A 54 7.09 9.39 2.77
CA PHE A 54 5.96 10.29 3.03
C PHE A 54 6.35 11.74 3.34
N GLU A 55 7.44 12.21 2.73
CA GLU A 55 7.85 13.61 2.82
C GLU A 55 6.96 14.53 1.98
N GLN A 56 6.88 15.80 2.37
CA GLN A 56 6.14 16.83 1.63
C GLN A 56 6.52 16.82 0.14
N GLY A 57 5.51 16.70 -0.73
CA GLY A 57 5.69 16.74 -2.19
C GLY A 57 6.38 15.52 -2.78
N LYS A 58 6.58 14.44 -2.01
CA LYS A 58 7.25 13.22 -2.46
C LYS A 58 6.26 12.20 -3.02
N LEU A 59 6.69 11.51 -4.07
CA LEU A 59 6.07 10.30 -4.59
C LEU A 59 6.87 9.09 -4.12
N ASP A 60 6.29 8.29 -3.23
CA ASP A 60 6.87 7.05 -2.74
C ASP A 60 6.27 5.86 -3.48
N THR A 61 7.08 4.84 -3.77
CA THR A 61 6.64 3.62 -4.47
C THR A 61 7.04 2.40 -3.66
N PHE A 62 6.11 1.50 -3.44
CA PHE A 62 6.26 0.27 -2.65
C PHE A 62 5.84 -0.92 -3.48
N GLU A 63 6.49 -2.07 -3.26
CA GLU A 63 6.04 -3.37 -3.71
C GLU A 63 5.68 -4.18 -2.48
N VAL A 64 4.43 -4.64 -2.42
CA VAL A 64 3.90 -5.43 -1.30
C VAL A 64 3.29 -6.72 -1.82
N SER A 65 3.39 -7.77 -1.01
CA SER A 65 2.86 -9.08 -1.36
C SER A 65 1.74 -9.47 -0.42
N THR A 66 0.70 -10.10 -0.96
CA THR A 66 -0.41 -10.66 -0.17
C THR A 66 -0.99 -11.89 -0.88
N ALA A 67 -1.84 -12.65 -0.18
CA ALA A 67 -2.61 -13.72 -0.82
C ALA A 67 -3.46 -13.15 -1.97
N ASP A 68 -3.78 -13.95 -2.99
CA ASP A 68 -4.63 -13.47 -4.08
C ASP A 68 -6.00 -13.02 -3.54
N ILE A 69 -6.24 -11.70 -3.56
CA ILE A 69 -7.49 -11.06 -3.15
C ILE A 69 -8.47 -10.89 -4.33
N GLY A 70 -8.10 -11.36 -5.53
CA GLY A 70 -8.84 -11.15 -6.77
C GLY A 70 -8.61 -9.76 -7.35
N GLU A 71 -9.70 -9.12 -7.79
CA GLU A 71 -9.71 -7.75 -8.31
C GLU A 71 -9.83 -6.72 -7.18
N LEU A 72 -8.98 -5.69 -7.21
CA LEU A 72 -8.99 -4.62 -6.21
C LEU A 72 -10.30 -3.82 -6.27
N CYS A 73 -10.99 -3.74 -5.13
CA CYS A 73 -12.24 -3.02 -4.98
C CYS A 73 -12.06 -1.72 -4.17
N GLN A 74 -11.27 -1.78 -3.09
CA GLN A 74 -11.07 -0.66 -2.18
C GLN A 74 -9.69 -0.73 -1.52
N VAL A 75 -9.18 0.43 -1.12
CA VAL A 75 -7.99 0.55 -0.28
C VAL A 75 -8.32 1.30 1.01
N GLN A 76 -7.68 0.91 2.11
CA GLN A 76 -7.64 1.69 3.34
C GLN A 76 -6.19 1.95 3.68
N ILE A 77 -5.79 3.22 3.64
CA ILE A 77 -4.47 3.67 4.09
C ILE A 77 -4.63 4.41 5.42
N TYR A 78 -3.73 4.17 6.36
CA TYR A 78 -3.78 4.78 7.68
C TYR A 78 -2.38 4.83 8.29
N HIS A 79 -2.25 5.61 9.36
CA HIS A 79 -1.03 5.72 10.15
C HIS A 79 -1.34 5.53 11.63
N ASP A 80 -0.33 5.23 12.44
CA ASP A 80 -0.46 4.96 13.87
C ASP A 80 -0.20 6.18 14.77
N ASN A 81 -0.03 7.36 14.16
CA ASN A 81 0.23 8.63 14.84
C ASN A 81 1.51 8.63 15.71
N SER A 82 2.50 7.79 15.39
CA SER A 82 3.82 7.80 16.02
C SER A 82 4.76 8.85 15.43
N GLY A 83 5.94 9.04 16.03
CA GLY A 83 6.99 9.92 15.51
C GLY A 83 6.89 11.38 15.98
N ASN A 84 7.82 12.22 15.52
CA ASN A 84 7.91 13.62 15.95
C ASN A 84 6.89 14.50 15.23
N LYS A 85 6.60 14.21 13.96
CA LYS A 85 5.58 14.86 13.14
C LYS A 85 4.56 13.83 12.65
N PRO A 86 3.59 13.43 13.48
CA PRO A 86 2.65 12.36 13.13
C PRO A 86 1.49 12.80 12.22
N GLY A 87 1.30 14.11 12.02
CA GLY A 87 0.31 14.65 11.09
C GLY A 87 0.67 14.26 9.66
N TRP A 88 -0.34 14.07 8.82
CA TRP A 88 -0.14 13.74 7.40
C TRP A 88 -1.24 14.35 6.56
N HIS A 89 -0.89 14.98 5.44
CA HIS A 89 -1.87 15.54 4.52
C HIS A 89 -1.96 14.72 3.24
N LEU A 90 -2.91 13.77 3.27
CA LEU A 90 -3.31 12.94 2.15
C LEU A 90 -4.74 13.30 1.71
N ASP A 91 -4.84 14.30 0.83
CA ASP A 91 -6.12 14.76 0.26
C ASP A 91 -6.22 14.38 -1.22
N LYS A 92 -7.42 14.04 -1.71
CA LYS A 92 -7.64 13.54 -3.08
C LYS A 92 -7.25 14.54 -4.19
N GLU A 93 -7.28 15.84 -3.93
CA GLU A 93 -6.99 16.86 -4.95
C GLU A 93 -5.50 17.16 -5.06
N GLN A 94 -4.76 17.00 -3.97
CA GLN A 94 -3.36 17.43 -3.84
C GLN A 94 -2.40 16.28 -3.49
N ALA A 95 -2.93 15.09 -3.20
CA ALA A 95 -2.24 13.88 -2.77
C ALA A 95 -2.98 12.67 -3.38
N GLY A 96 -2.43 11.46 -3.26
CA GLY A 96 -3.14 10.30 -3.78
C GLY A 96 -2.44 8.97 -3.55
N VAL A 97 -3.21 7.89 -3.71
CA VAL A 97 -2.72 6.51 -3.67
C VAL A 97 -3.13 5.82 -4.97
N ASP A 98 -2.16 5.37 -5.75
CA ASP A 98 -2.35 4.50 -6.92
C ASP A 98 -1.91 3.07 -6.55
N VAL A 99 -2.71 2.07 -6.94
CA VAL A 99 -2.45 0.67 -6.64
C VAL A 99 -2.70 -0.19 -7.86
N HIS A 100 -1.71 -0.98 -8.25
CA HIS A 100 -1.82 -1.89 -9.39
C HIS A 100 -1.16 -3.23 -9.10
N ARG A 101 -1.83 -4.29 -9.57
CA ARG A 101 -1.32 -5.66 -9.52
C ARG A 101 -0.14 -5.78 -10.47
N LEU A 102 0.99 -6.31 -9.99
CA LEU A 102 2.09 -6.70 -10.85
C LEU A 102 1.80 -8.10 -11.39
N LEU A 103 1.55 -8.20 -12.70
CA LEU A 103 1.46 -9.50 -13.35
C LEU A 103 2.88 -10.08 -13.37
N GLY A 104 3.07 -11.22 -12.71
CA GLY A 104 4.31 -11.96 -12.84
C GLY A 104 4.51 -12.34 -14.31
N GLU A 105 5.74 -12.22 -14.80
CA GLU A 105 6.15 -12.90 -16.03
C GLU A 105 5.68 -14.36 -15.96
N PRO A 106 5.15 -14.95 -17.04
CA PRO A 106 4.77 -16.35 -17.05
C PRO A 106 5.98 -17.18 -16.57
N ARG A 107 5.84 -17.86 -15.43
CA ARG A 107 6.82 -18.87 -15.05
C ARG A 107 6.64 -20.02 -16.05
N GLU A 108 7.58 -20.13 -16.99
CA GLU A 108 7.68 -21.26 -17.93
C GLU A 108 7.68 -22.62 -17.22
#